data_AF-A0A7K0BH64-F1
#
_entry.id   AF-A0A7K0BH64-F1
#
_cell.length_a   1.000
_cell.length_b   1.000
_cell.length_c   1.000
_cell.angle_alpha   90.00
_cell.angle_beta   90.00
_cell.angle_gamma   90.00
#
_symmetry.space_group_name_H-M   'P 1'
#
loop_
_entity.id
_entity.type
_entity.pdbx_description
1 polymer ?
#
loop_
_entity_poly.entity_id
_entity_poly.type
_entity_poly.pdbx_seq_one_letter_code
_entity_poly.pdbx_strand_id
1 'polypeptide(L)'
;MQWQKNHYEVVDCKSENQQALLKQYDIIPFDEHQSKLIKIEVSDTTTFFKNGKSLYWYCKVNSTPEFFNTHGVHPETGTALKPVSKYIVYKYIK
;
A
#
# COMPACT_ATOMS: atom_id res chain seq x y z
N MET A 1 -0.32 -4.78 14.85
CA MET A 1 -0.49 -5.22 13.44
C MET A 1 0.82 -5.04 12.71
N GLN A 2 1.04 -5.80 11.66
CA GLN A 2 2.31 -5.81 10.93
C GLN A 2 2.02 -5.85 9.43
N TRP A 3 2.78 -5.10 8.64
CA TRP A 3 2.71 -5.18 7.19
C TRP A 3 3.28 -6.51 6.72
N GLN A 4 2.52 -7.27 5.95
CA GLN A 4 2.92 -8.56 5.40
C GLN A 4 2.53 -8.64 3.93
N LYS A 5 3.53 -8.82 3.06
CA LYS A 5 3.41 -8.96 1.59
C LYS A 5 2.76 -7.76 0.88
N ASN A 6 1.49 -7.51 1.13
CA ASN A 6 0.69 -6.46 0.50
C ASN A 6 -0.41 -5.86 1.39
N HIS A 7 -0.53 -6.24 2.66
CA HIS A 7 -1.56 -5.73 3.57
C HIS A 7 -1.11 -5.82 5.04
N TYR A 8 -1.87 -5.23 5.96
CA TYR A 8 -1.63 -5.38 7.40
C TYR A 8 -2.36 -6.60 7.96
N GLU A 9 -1.66 -7.38 8.77
CA GLU A 9 -2.23 -8.48 9.55
C GLU A 9 -2.21 -8.16 11.06
N VAL A 10 -3.25 -8.60 11.78
CA VAL A 10 -3.28 -8.54 13.25
C VAL A 10 -2.37 -9.63 13.80
N VAL A 11 -1.35 -9.23 14.55
CA VAL A 11 -0.34 -10.12 15.13
C VAL A 11 -0.17 -9.82 16.61
N ASP A 12 0.26 -10.82 17.38
CA ASP A 12 0.67 -10.65 18.77
C ASP A 12 2.08 -10.02 18.83
N CYS A 13 2.29 -9.07 19.74
CA CYS A 13 3.60 -8.45 19.96
C CYS A 13 4.62 -9.42 20.58
N LYS A 14 4.18 -10.52 21.21
CA LYS A 14 5.02 -11.38 22.07
C LYS A 14 5.48 -12.70 21.44
N SER A 15 5.11 -13.01 20.20
CA SER A 15 5.39 -14.32 19.58
C SER A 15 6.83 -14.40 19.03
N GLU A 16 7.78 -14.90 19.83
CA GLU A 16 9.18 -15.14 19.43
C GLU A 16 9.33 -16.03 18.17
N ASN A 17 8.39 -16.96 17.95
CA ASN A 17 8.44 -17.91 16.83
C ASN A 17 8.01 -17.33 15.48
N GLN A 18 7.32 -16.18 15.47
CA GLN A 18 6.98 -15.44 14.25
C GLN A 18 8.11 -14.50 13.81
N GLN A 19 9.02 -14.16 14.72
CA GLN A 19 10.09 -13.17 14.51
C GLN A 19 11.20 -13.66 13.57
N ALA A 20 11.33 -14.96 13.28
CA ALA A 20 12.39 -15.46 12.40
C ALA A 20 12.09 -15.27 10.90
N LEU A 21 10.83 -15.32 10.49
CA LEU A 21 10.39 -15.16 9.09
C LEU A 21 9.76 -13.79 8.80
N LEU A 22 9.23 -13.10 9.81
CA LEU A 22 8.47 -11.84 9.67
C LEU A 22 9.27 -10.59 10.06
N LYS A 23 10.60 -10.69 10.19
CA LYS A 23 11.48 -9.59 10.64
C LYS A 23 11.61 -8.40 9.69
N GLN A 24 10.88 -8.38 8.58
CA GLN A 24 11.04 -7.37 7.54
C GLN A 24 10.39 -6.02 7.92
N TYR A 25 9.35 -6.03 8.77
CA TYR A 25 8.61 -4.82 9.14
C TYR A 25 8.30 -4.78 10.64
N ASP A 26 8.23 -3.58 11.21
CA ASP A 26 7.92 -3.38 12.62
C ASP A 26 6.47 -3.75 12.95
N ILE A 27 6.25 -4.27 14.16
CA ILE A 27 4.91 -4.43 14.72
C ILE A 27 4.48 -3.07 15.28
N ILE A 28 3.39 -2.53 14.73
CA ILE A 28 2.81 -1.25 15.16
C ILE A 28 1.49 -1.46 15.92
N PRO A 29 1.05 -0.50 16.75
CA PRO A 29 -0.29 -0.52 17.32
C PRO A 29 -1.36 -0.69 16.24
N PHE A 30 -2.47 -1.34 16.59
CA PHE A 30 -3.58 -1.50 15.65
C PHE A 30 -4.20 -0.14 15.32
N ASP A 31 -4.38 0.11 14.03
CA ASP A 31 -5.05 1.30 13.50
C ASP A 31 -6.07 0.83 12.45
N GLU A 32 -7.34 1.19 12.66
CA GLU A 32 -8.45 0.71 11.85
C GLU A 32 -8.41 1.27 10.41
N HIS A 33 -7.88 2.47 10.21
CA HIS A 33 -7.78 3.09 8.90
C HIS A 33 -6.62 2.51 8.10
N GLN A 34 -5.45 2.35 8.74
CA GLN A 34 -4.26 1.77 8.13
C GLN A 34 -4.44 0.28 7.86
N SER A 35 -5.18 -0.46 8.70
CA SER A 35 -5.43 -1.89 8.48
C SER A 35 -6.19 -2.22 7.19
N LYS A 36 -6.90 -1.24 6.61
CA LYS A 36 -7.63 -1.37 5.34
C LYS A 36 -6.74 -1.16 4.11
N LEU A 37 -5.48 -0.78 4.31
CA LEU A 37 -4.52 -0.53 3.23
C LEU A 37 -4.05 -1.83 2.59
N ILE A 38 -4.21 -1.91 1.27
CA ILE A 38 -3.81 -3.05 0.44
C ILE A 38 -3.00 -2.51 -0.74
N LYS A 39 -1.77 -3.02 -0.90
CA LYS A 39 -0.96 -2.85 -2.10
C LYS A 39 -1.55 -3.72 -3.20
N ILE A 40 -1.78 -3.11 -4.35
CA ILE A 40 -2.42 -3.74 -5.50
C ILE A 40 -1.49 -3.72 -6.70
N GLU A 41 -1.61 -4.74 -7.54
CA GLU A 41 -1.05 -4.73 -8.88
C GLU A 41 -2.09 -4.18 -9.85
N VAL A 42 -1.64 -3.39 -10.82
CA VAL A 42 -2.49 -2.74 -11.80
C VAL A 42 -1.94 -2.99 -13.20
N SER A 43 -2.83 -2.91 -14.19
CA SER A 43 -2.55 -3.15 -15.60
C SER A 43 -3.20 -2.08 -16.48
N ASP A 44 -2.93 -2.14 -17.78
CA ASP A 44 -3.59 -1.33 -18.81
C ASP A 44 -5.12 -1.54 -18.89
N THR A 45 -5.60 -2.71 -18.45
CA THR A 45 -7.03 -3.04 -18.33
C THR A 45 -7.68 -2.56 -17.04
N THR A 46 -6.91 -2.05 -16.08
CA THR A 46 -7.42 -1.58 -14.78
C THR A 46 -8.20 -0.26 -14.94
N THR A 47 -9.38 -0.18 -14.31
CA THR A 47 -10.17 1.06 -14.28
C THR A 47 -9.68 1.98 -13.17
N PHE A 48 -8.97 3.06 -13.50
CA PHE A 48 -8.40 3.98 -12.50
C PHE A 48 -9.32 5.10 -12.03
N PHE A 49 -10.38 5.41 -12.78
CA PHE A 49 -11.23 6.57 -12.52
C PHE A 49 -12.70 6.21 -12.64
N LYS A 50 -13.51 6.69 -11.69
CA LYS A 50 -14.97 6.64 -11.75
C LYS A 50 -15.53 8.03 -11.45
N ASN A 51 -16.38 8.55 -12.33
CA ASN A 51 -16.97 9.89 -12.22
C ASN A 51 -15.91 10.99 -11.99
N GLY A 52 -14.77 10.89 -12.69
CA GLY A 52 -13.66 11.84 -12.57
C GLY A 52 -12.83 11.75 -11.28
N LYS A 53 -13.21 10.88 -10.33
CA LYS A 53 -12.47 10.62 -9.10
C LYS A 53 -11.54 9.42 -9.27
N SER A 54 -10.36 9.52 -8.67
CA SER A 54 -9.40 8.43 -8.62
C SER A 54 -9.92 7.31 -7.74
N LEU A 55 -9.77 6.07 -8.19
CA LEU A 55 -10.11 4.87 -7.43
C LEU A 55 -8.93 4.31 -6.64
N TYR A 56 -7.71 4.76 -6.96
CA TYR A 56 -6.48 4.22 -6.40
C TYR A 56 -5.52 5.33 -5.97
N TRP A 57 -4.60 4.97 -5.10
CA TRP A 57 -3.56 5.84 -4.60
C TRP A 57 -2.19 5.25 -4.92
N TYR A 58 -1.17 6.10 -4.95
CA TYR A 58 0.18 5.68 -5.26
C TYR A 58 1.21 6.51 -4.51
N CYS A 59 2.40 5.94 -4.32
CA CYS A 59 3.62 6.69 -4.08
C CYS A 59 4.73 6.14 -4.97
N LYS A 60 5.85 6.84 -5.05
CA LYS A 60 7.02 6.35 -5.79
C LYS A 60 8.04 5.80 -4.81
N VAL A 61 8.45 4.56 -5.04
CA VAL A 61 9.56 3.92 -4.34
C VAL A 61 10.63 3.68 -5.39
N ASN A 62 11.81 4.28 -5.22
CA ASN A 62 12.93 4.17 -6.17
C ASN A 62 12.51 4.49 -7.63
N SER A 63 11.73 5.55 -7.82
CA SER A 63 11.15 6.00 -9.11
C SER A 63 10.07 5.12 -9.74
N THR A 64 9.78 3.96 -9.16
CA THR A 64 8.69 3.06 -9.58
C THR A 64 7.44 3.37 -8.77
N PRO A 65 6.28 3.58 -9.40
CA PRO A 65 5.04 3.76 -8.66
C PRO A 65 4.55 2.43 -8.07
N GLU A 66 4.18 2.47 -6.80
CA GLU A 66 3.43 1.41 -6.15
C GLU A 66 2.00 1.87 -5.90
N PHE A 67 1.03 0.97 -6.09
CA PHE A 67 -0.39 1.30 -6.10
C PHE A 67 -1.12 0.68 -4.91
N PHE A 68 -2.15 1.39 -4.44
CA PHE A 68 -2.90 1.05 -3.25
C PHE A 68 -4.40 1.28 -3.44
N ASN A 69 -5.20 0.48 -2.74
CA ASN A 69 -6.68 0.54 -2.77
C ASN A 69 -7.27 1.78 -2.07
N THR A 70 -6.54 2.41 -1.16
CA THR A 70 -7.03 3.56 -0.38
C THR A 70 -5.91 4.57 -0.10
N HIS A 71 -6.29 5.76 0.35
CA HIS A 71 -5.40 6.76 0.92
C HIS A 71 -4.73 6.25 2.19
N GLY A 72 -3.58 6.82 2.53
CA GLY A 72 -2.82 6.43 3.71
C GLY A 72 -1.35 6.77 3.56
N VAL A 73 -0.52 6.00 4.24
CA VAL A 73 0.94 6.14 4.25
C VAL A 73 1.56 4.83 3.80
N HIS A 74 2.63 4.90 3.01
CA HIS A 74 3.36 3.72 2.57
C HIS A 74 4.00 3.00 3.77
N PRO A 75 3.72 1.71 3.98
CA PRO A 75 4.13 0.97 5.18
C PRO A 75 5.66 0.87 5.33
N GLU A 76 6.39 0.89 4.23
CA GLU A 76 7.85 0.69 4.24
C GLU A 76 8.66 1.99 4.18
N THR A 77 8.07 3.06 3.64
CA THR A 77 8.81 4.31 3.37
C THR A 77 8.28 5.50 4.17
N GLY A 78 7.15 5.35 4.86
CA GLY A 78 6.49 6.44 5.58
C GLY A 78 5.96 7.55 4.67
N THR A 79 5.97 7.37 3.34
CA THR A 79 5.57 8.41 2.39
C THR A 79 4.04 8.46 2.26
N ALA A 80 3.46 9.65 2.34
CA ALA A 80 2.03 9.83 2.11
C ALA A 80 1.62 9.45 0.68
N LEU A 81 0.56 8.65 0.56
CA LEU A 81 0.02 8.22 -0.72
C LEU A 81 -0.76 9.35 -1.39
N LYS A 82 -0.59 9.49 -2.70
CA LYS A 82 -1.28 10.50 -3.52
C LYS A 82 -2.35 9.84 -4.38
N PRO A 83 -3.49 10.48 -4.65
CA PRO A 83 -4.47 9.93 -5.59
C PRO A 83 -3.81 9.74 -6.97
N VAL A 84 -4.08 8.61 -7.62
CA VAL A 84 -3.58 8.35 -8.97
C VAL A 84 -4.15 9.40 -9.92
N SER A 85 -3.27 10.00 -10.73
CA SER A 85 -3.63 10.99 -11.74
C SER A 85 -3.55 10.40 -13.15
N LYS A 86 -4.22 11.05 -14.11
CA LYS A 86 -4.18 10.63 -15.53
C LYS A 86 -2.74 10.55 -16.05
N TYR A 87 -1.87 11.48 -15.61
CA TYR A 87 -0.46 11.50 -15.96
C TYR A 87 0.28 10.25 -15.46
N ILE A 88 0.00 9.78 -14.25
CA ILE A 88 0.64 8.60 -13.69
C ILE A 88 0.24 7.34 -14.46
N VAL A 89 -1.04 7.19 -14.78
CA VAL A 89 -1.51 6.08 -15.61
C VAL A 89 -0.84 6.11 -16.99
N TYR A 90 -0.80 7.28 -17.63
CA TYR A 90 -0.19 7.42 -18.95
C TYR A 90 1.32 7.13 -18.97
N LYS A 91 2.06 7.51 -17.92
CA LYS A 91 3.53 7.41 -17.91
C LYS A 91 4.06 6.04 -17.49
N TYR A 92 3.31 5.32 -16.67
CA TYR A 92 3.84 4.14 -15.97
C TYR A 92 3.06 2.84 -16.22
N ILE A 93 1.90 2.93 -16.87
CA ILE A 93 1.01 1.77 -17.07
C ILE A 93 0.71 1.56 -18.57
N LYS A 94 0.55 2.65 -19.32
CA LYS A 94 0.48 2.65 -20.79
C LYS A 94 1.85 2.86 -21.40
#